data_AF-A0A0D3I273-F1
#
_entry.id   AF-A0A0D3I273-F1
#
_cell.length_a   1.000
_cell.length_b   1.000
_cell.length_c   1.000
_cell.angle_alpha   90.00
_cell.angle_beta   90.00
_cell.angle_gamma   90.00
#
_symmetry.space_group_name_H-M   'P 1'
#
loop_
_entity.id
_entity.type
_entity.pdbx_description
1 polymer ?
#
loop_
_entity_poly.entity_id
_entity_poly.type
_entity_poly.pdbx_seq_one_letter_code
_entity_poly.pdbx_strand_id
1 'polypeptide(L)'
;MAWTEHTSSSGRPFFYNPATGASVWERPAGISEARVFSRDTPPTLRACMATDRRVRALAGAIVRRCGVDALPRVQAAGADTSLCADGRGGAFCCESNRIFLCASTAWVSCRELAYELSHAYNTCTHVTRCAHGGIQVDDASCGYLSPPDLACSELRAAYWTERCAGRAERDEARCLKWHAAWALRACYPSDEHHPAHVRHAVQECTPRGADANLTRGGGDDEQEAVGRPGEATAADAKRV
;
A
#
# COMPACT_ATOMS: atom_id res chain seq x y z
N MET A 1 35.97 -13.44 3.81
CA MET A 1 35.80 -14.77 3.18
C MET A 1 34.60 -15.41 3.83
N ALA A 2 33.56 -15.71 3.07
CA ALA A 2 32.23 -16.01 3.62
C ALA A 2 31.81 -17.44 3.28
N TRP A 3 31.16 -18.08 4.24
CA TRP A 3 30.40 -19.31 4.01
C TRP A 3 29.27 -19.03 3.01
N THR A 4 28.97 -20.02 2.16
CA THR A 4 27.87 -19.96 1.18
C THR A 4 26.78 -20.97 1.57
N GLU A 5 25.50 -20.58 1.43
CA GLU A 5 24.36 -21.45 1.71
C GLU A 5 23.89 -22.13 0.42
N HIS A 6 23.65 -23.44 0.48
CA HIS A 6 23.20 -24.28 -0.62
C HIS A 6 22.07 -25.19 -0.16
N THR A 7 21.26 -25.69 -1.10
CA THR A 7 20.15 -26.60 -0.80
C THR A 7 20.52 -28.02 -1.23
N SER A 8 20.35 -28.99 -0.33
CA SER A 8 20.53 -30.41 -0.66
C SER A 8 19.43 -30.91 -1.61
N SER A 9 19.64 -32.08 -2.21
CA SER A 9 18.60 -32.80 -2.97
C SER A 9 17.36 -33.14 -2.15
N SER A 10 17.46 -33.16 -0.81
CA SER A 10 16.36 -33.35 0.13
C SER A 10 15.69 -32.03 0.58
N GLY A 11 16.09 -30.89 0.01
CA GLY A 11 15.51 -29.57 0.34
C GLY A 11 16.03 -28.96 1.64
N ARG A 12 17.00 -29.57 2.31
CA ARG A 12 17.59 -29.05 3.56
C ARG A 12 18.76 -28.10 3.25
N PRO A 13 18.82 -26.91 3.85
CA PRO A 13 19.96 -26.01 3.66
C PRO A 13 21.23 -26.60 4.30
N PHE A 14 22.37 -26.38 3.67
CA PHE A 14 23.71 -26.67 4.19
C PHE A 14 24.67 -25.52 3.88
N PHE A 15 25.71 -25.37 4.72
CA PHE A 15 26.70 -24.29 4.57
C PHE A 15 28.02 -24.87 4.06
N TYR A 16 28.56 -24.26 3.02
CA TYR A 16 29.83 -24.64 2.40
C TYR A 16 30.86 -23.51 2.53
N ASN A 17 32.05 -23.85 3.02
CA ASN A 17 33.19 -22.95 3.06
C ASN A 17 34.13 -23.25 1.89
N PRO A 18 34.17 -22.39 0.85
CA PRO A 18 35.06 -22.62 -0.31
C PRO A 18 36.55 -22.54 0.05
N ALA A 19 36.92 -21.90 1.16
CA ALA A 19 38.31 -21.78 1.59
C ALA A 19 38.85 -23.05 2.26
N THR A 20 37.99 -23.82 2.94
CA THR A 20 38.39 -25.05 3.63
C THR A 20 37.81 -26.32 3.00
N GLY A 21 36.87 -26.18 2.06
CA GLY A 21 36.10 -27.29 1.52
C GLY A 21 35.12 -27.92 2.50
N ALA A 22 34.93 -27.34 3.69
CA ALA A 22 34.07 -27.90 4.73
C ALA A 22 32.59 -27.67 4.41
N SER A 23 31.77 -28.69 4.62
CA SER A 23 30.31 -28.60 4.61
C SER A 23 29.75 -28.92 5.99
N VAL A 24 28.80 -28.12 6.46
CA VAL A 24 28.11 -28.35 7.72
C VAL A 24 26.61 -28.14 7.58
N TRP A 25 25.86 -28.87 8.39
CA TRP A 25 24.39 -28.76 8.44
C TRP A 25 23.92 -27.69 9.44
N GLU A 26 24.80 -27.32 10.37
CA GLU A 26 24.54 -26.31 11.41
C GLU A 26 25.23 -25.00 11.05
N ARG A 27 24.58 -23.87 11.29
CA ARG A 27 25.09 -22.54 10.92
C ARG A 27 26.38 -22.22 11.70
N PRO A 28 27.54 -22.05 11.04
CA PRO A 28 28.79 -21.69 11.70
C PRO A 28 28.73 -20.33 12.41
N ALA A 29 29.35 -20.23 13.59
CA ALA A 29 29.55 -18.96 14.27
C ALA A 29 30.42 -18.03 13.38
N GLY A 30 29.88 -16.87 13.00
CA GLY A 30 30.56 -15.90 12.14
C GLY A 30 29.93 -15.67 10.76
N ILE A 31 28.86 -16.39 10.41
CA ILE A 31 27.93 -15.89 9.38
C ILE A 31 27.19 -14.70 10.01
N SER A 32 27.71 -13.48 9.78
CA SER A 32 26.95 -12.27 10.09
C SER A 32 25.62 -12.39 9.37
N GLU A 33 24.52 -12.34 10.10
CA GLU A 33 23.18 -12.31 9.54
C GLU A 33 23.01 -11.01 8.73
N ALA A 34 23.50 -11.02 7.49
CA ALA A 34 22.98 -10.17 6.45
C ALA A 34 21.52 -10.58 6.34
N ARG A 35 20.66 -9.88 7.11
CA ARG A 35 19.25 -10.17 7.38
C ARG A 35 18.64 -10.91 6.21
N VAL A 36 18.63 -12.24 6.33
CA VAL A 36 17.68 -13.06 5.60
C VAL A 36 16.35 -12.51 6.10
N PHE A 37 15.60 -11.84 5.24
CA PHE A 37 14.20 -11.55 5.53
C PHE A 37 13.61 -12.89 5.97
N SER A 38 13.34 -13.05 7.27
CA SER A 38 12.58 -14.20 7.74
C SER A 38 11.32 -14.19 6.89
N ARG A 39 11.08 -15.28 6.16
CA ARG A 39 9.88 -15.46 5.33
C ARG A 39 8.60 -15.47 6.17
N ASP A 40 8.74 -15.39 7.49
CA ASP A 40 7.68 -15.50 8.49
C ASP A 40 7.36 -14.15 9.15
N THR A 41 8.00 -13.05 8.74
CA THR A 41 7.71 -11.70 9.28
C THR A 41 7.24 -10.76 8.17
N PRO A 42 6.05 -10.15 8.29
CA PRO A 42 5.56 -9.21 7.29
C PRO A 42 6.40 -7.92 7.30
N PRO A 43 6.45 -7.18 6.19
CA PRO A 43 7.30 -6.01 6.11
C PRO A 43 6.81 -4.88 7.02
N THR A 44 7.74 -4.16 7.64
CA THR A 44 7.43 -3.00 8.49
C THR A 44 7.27 -1.73 7.65
N LEU A 45 6.50 -0.76 8.16
CA LEU A 45 6.36 0.57 7.53
C LEU A 45 7.72 1.22 7.26
N ARG A 46 8.61 1.23 8.26
CA ARG A 46 9.94 1.81 8.12
C ARG A 46 10.76 1.14 7.01
N ALA A 47 10.75 -0.19 6.96
CA ALA A 47 11.47 -0.92 5.91
C ALA A 47 10.92 -0.58 4.52
N CYS A 48 9.60 -0.55 4.36
CA CYS A 48 8.98 -0.24 3.09
C CYS A 48 9.09 1.22 2.65
N MET A 49 9.08 2.19 3.58
CA MET A 49 9.35 3.59 3.23
C MET A 49 10.76 3.77 2.64
N ALA A 50 11.72 2.94 3.06
CA ALA A 50 13.09 2.98 2.53
C ALA A 50 13.17 2.40 1.10
N THR A 51 12.39 1.38 0.78
CA THR A 51 12.57 0.58 -0.45
C THR A 51 11.46 0.73 -1.50
N ASP A 52 10.25 1.14 -1.12
CA ASP A 52 9.09 1.22 -2.01
C ASP A 52 8.57 2.67 -2.14
N ARG A 53 8.58 3.18 -3.37
CA ARG A 53 8.14 4.55 -3.68
C ARG A 53 6.67 4.80 -3.30
N ARG A 54 5.81 3.80 -3.45
CA ARG A 54 4.36 3.94 -3.25
C ARG A 54 4.07 4.10 -1.77
N VAL A 55 4.73 3.28 -0.93
CA VAL A 55 4.63 3.38 0.53
C VAL A 55 5.13 4.75 0.99
N ARG A 56 6.30 5.19 0.51
CA ARG A 56 6.84 6.51 0.85
C ARG A 56 5.88 7.65 0.48
N ALA A 57 5.32 7.60 -0.72
CA ALA A 57 4.46 8.66 -1.20
C ALA A 57 3.10 8.70 -0.50
N LEU A 58 2.44 7.54 -0.28
CA LEU A 58 1.18 7.44 0.46
C LEU A 58 1.35 7.82 1.92
N ALA A 59 2.37 7.29 2.61
CA ALA A 59 2.65 7.67 4.00
C ALA A 59 2.95 9.17 4.11
N GLY A 60 3.76 9.72 3.20
CA GLY A 60 4.04 11.15 3.14
C GLY A 60 2.78 12.00 2.90
N ALA A 61 1.88 11.56 2.02
CA ALA A 61 0.63 12.27 1.74
C ALA A 61 -0.36 12.22 2.90
N ILE A 62 -0.47 11.08 3.60
CA ILE A 62 -1.25 10.98 4.84
C ILE A 62 -0.73 12.00 5.86
N VAL A 63 0.59 12.00 6.11
CA VAL A 63 1.18 12.94 7.07
C VAL A 63 0.96 14.40 6.66
N ARG A 64 1.18 14.74 5.39
CA ARG A 64 0.99 16.12 4.88
C ARG A 64 -0.46 16.57 4.94
N ARG A 65 -1.43 15.69 4.64
CA ARG A 65 -2.83 16.07 4.47
C ARG A 65 -3.68 15.91 5.71
N CYS A 66 -3.33 14.93 6.55
CA CYS A 66 -4.12 14.46 7.68
C CYS A 66 -3.34 14.51 9.02
N GLY A 67 -2.03 14.80 9.00
CA GLY A 67 -1.18 14.83 10.19
C GLY A 67 -0.55 13.47 10.51
N VAL A 68 0.44 13.48 11.41
CA VAL A 68 1.21 12.28 11.77
C VAL A 68 0.36 11.22 12.47
N ASP A 69 -0.65 11.63 13.24
CA ASP A 69 -1.53 10.72 13.98
C ASP A 69 -2.49 9.95 13.05
N ALA A 70 -2.68 10.43 11.82
CA ALA A 70 -3.44 9.73 10.79
C ALA A 70 -2.65 8.59 10.14
N LEU A 71 -1.33 8.52 10.33
CA LEU A 71 -0.52 7.42 9.79
C LEU A 71 -0.81 6.11 10.56
N PRO A 72 -1.32 5.06 9.90
CA PRO A 72 -1.74 3.86 10.60
C PRO A 72 -0.57 3.08 11.20
N ARG A 73 -0.81 2.47 12.36
CA ARG A 73 0.13 1.51 12.95
C ARG A 73 0.07 0.19 12.17
N VAL A 74 1.23 -0.26 11.69
CA VAL A 74 1.37 -1.54 10.97
C VAL A 74 1.75 -2.64 11.95
N GLN A 75 1.01 -3.74 11.93
CA GLN A 75 1.23 -4.92 12.77
C GLN A 75 1.06 -6.21 11.98
N ALA A 76 1.69 -7.28 12.46
CA ALA A 76 1.50 -8.60 11.92
C ALA A 76 0.18 -9.20 12.44
N ALA A 77 -0.62 -9.79 11.55
CA ALA A 77 -1.71 -10.68 11.93
C ALA A 77 -1.19 -12.11 12.05
N GLY A 78 -1.77 -12.87 12.97
CA GLY A 78 -1.50 -14.31 13.10
C GLY A 78 -1.85 -15.06 11.81
N ALA A 79 -1.08 -16.10 11.51
CA ALA A 79 -1.27 -16.93 10.32
C ALA A 79 -2.66 -17.61 10.28
N ASP A 80 -3.20 -17.94 11.46
CA ASP A 80 -4.45 -18.69 11.63
C ASP A 80 -5.70 -17.79 11.73
N THR A 81 -5.55 -16.49 11.47
CA THR A 81 -6.67 -15.55 11.54
C THR A 81 -7.58 -15.67 10.32
N SER A 82 -8.87 -15.43 10.51
CA SER A 82 -9.85 -15.37 9.40
C SER A 82 -9.47 -14.32 8.35
N LEU A 83 -8.71 -13.29 8.74
CA LEU A 83 -8.14 -12.32 7.83
C LEU A 83 -7.26 -13.00 6.77
N CYS A 84 -6.38 -13.90 7.17
CA CYS A 84 -5.35 -14.48 6.29
C CYS A 84 -5.79 -15.76 5.55
N ALA A 85 -6.91 -16.39 5.96
CA ALA A 85 -7.37 -17.67 5.44
C ALA A 85 -7.71 -17.69 3.94
N ASP A 86 -8.15 -16.57 3.36
CA ASP A 86 -8.61 -16.48 1.96
C ASP A 86 -7.54 -15.99 0.97
N GLY A 87 -6.26 -15.99 1.37
CA GLY A 87 -5.19 -15.42 0.55
C GLY A 87 -5.29 -13.89 0.44
N ARG A 88 -5.83 -13.21 1.46
CA ARG A 88 -5.64 -11.77 1.67
C ARG A 88 -4.23 -11.52 2.20
N GLY A 89 -3.65 -10.37 1.86
CA GLY A 89 -2.30 -10.01 2.28
C GLY A 89 -2.30 -9.13 3.53
N GLY A 90 -3.40 -8.43 3.78
CA GLY A 90 -3.64 -7.63 4.96
C GLY A 90 -5.04 -7.03 5.00
N ALA A 91 -5.25 -6.12 5.95
CA ALA A 91 -6.41 -5.26 6.02
C ALA A 91 -6.09 -3.96 6.78
N PHE A 92 -6.62 -2.86 6.28
CA PHE A 92 -6.74 -1.60 6.99
C PHE A 92 -8.03 -1.56 7.82
N CYS A 93 -7.86 -1.30 9.11
CA CYS A 93 -8.93 -1.14 10.09
C CYS A 93 -9.14 0.35 10.36
N CYS A 94 -10.22 0.90 9.78
CA CYS A 94 -10.50 2.33 9.79
C CYS A 94 -10.90 2.86 11.18
N GLU A 95 -11.53 2.05 12.04
CA GLU A 95 -11.87 2.46 13.41
C GLU A 95 -10.65 2.65 14.30
N SER A 96 -9.69 1.72 14.21
CA SER A 96 -8.52 1.70 15.09
C SER A 96 -7.29 2.38 14.49
N ASN A 97 -7.40 2.84 13.24
CA ASN A 97 -6.30 3.31 12.40
C ASN A 97 -5.09 2.36 12.43
N ARG A 98 -5.34 1.08 12.12
CA ARG A 98 -4.32 0.03 12.10
C ARG A 98 -4.30 -0.69 10.77
N ILE A 99 -3.13 -1.12 10.34
CA ILE A 99 -2.95 -2.04 9.22
C ILE A 99 -2.45 -3.35 9.79
N PHE A 100 -3.13 -4.43 9.46
CA PHE A 100 -2.73 -5.79 9.75
C PHE A 100 -2.17 -6.42 8.48
N LEU A 101 -0.97 -6.98 8.54
CA LEU A 101 -0.35 -7.72 7.43
C LEU A 101 -0.19 -9.18 7.81
N CYS A 102 -0.55 -10.10 6.92
CA CYS A 102 -0.45 -11.53 7.17
C CYS A 102 1.02 -11.97 7.24
N ALA A 103 1.39 -12.66 8.32
CA ALA A 103 2.78 -13.03 8.59
C ALA A 103 3.30 -14.23 7.77
N SER A 104 2.41 -15.10 7.30
CA SER A 104 2.76 -16.44 6.78
C SER A 104 2.74 -16.57 5.25
N THR A 105 2.67 -15.47 4.52
CA THR A 105 2.49 -15.52 3.07
C THR A 105 3.67 -14.88 2.34
N ALA A 106 4.46 -15.71 1.63
CA ALA A 106 5.65 -15.30 0.89
C ALA A 106 5.41 -14.22 -0.21
N TRP A 107 4.15 -13.87 -0.48
CA TRP A 107 3.74 -12.86 -1.44
C TRP A 107 3.38 -11.51 -0.81
N VAL A 108 3.22 -11.43 0.52
CA VAL A 108 3.01 -10.15 1.23
C VAL A 108 4.28 -9.32 1.15
N SER A 109 4.15 -8.13 0.56
CA SER A 109 5.28 -7.26 0.24
C SER A 109 4.95 -5.80 0.53
N CYS A 110 5.91 -4.90 0.32
CA CYS A 110 5.66 -3.46 0.45
C CYS A 110 4.54 -2.95 -0.47
N ARG A 111 4.24 -3.65 -1.56
CA ARG A 111 3.08 -3.35 -2.41
C ARG A 111 1.75 -3.59 -1.68
N GLU A 112 1.68 -4.62 -0.85
CA GLU A 112 0.50 -4.90 -0.03
C GLU A 112 0.33 -3.83 1.04
N LEU A 113 1.43 -3.43 1.70
CA LEU A 113 1.37 -2.30 2.63
C LEU A 113 0.95 -0.99 1.94
N ALA A 114 1.41 -0.72 0.72
CA ALA A 114 0.94 0.42 -0.06
C ALA A 114 -0.56 0.31 -0.40
N TYR A 115 -1.06 -0.91 -0.61
CA TYR A 115 -2.48 -1.16 -0.81
C TYR A 115 -3.27 -0.71 0.42
N GLU A 116 -2.91 -1.21 1.60
CA GLU A 116 -3.58 -0.87 2.86
C GLU A 116 -3.45 0.62 3.23
N LEU A 117 -2.30 1.24 2.97
CA LEU A 117 -2.12 2.69 3.13
C LEU A 117 -3.03 3.51 2.21
N SER A 118 -3.41 2.97 1.04
CA SER A 118 -4.35 3.64 0.14
C SER A 118 -5.73 3.78 0.78
N HIS A 119 -6.21 2.73 1.47
CA HIS A 119 -7.47 2.79 2.22
C HIS A 119 -7.40 3.79 3.38
N ALA A 120 -6.27 3.84 4.09
CA ALA A 120 -6.04 4.81 5.14
C ALA A 120 -6.06 6.26 4.61
N TYR A 121 -5.39 6.51 3.49
CA TYR A 121 -5.38 7.82 2.84
C TYR A 121 -6.79 8.24 2.37
N ASN A 122 -7.54 7.33 1.74
CA ASN A 122 -8.93 7.61 1.33
C ASN A 122 -9.83 7.96 2.52
N THR A 123 -9.66 7.26 3.64
CA THR A 123 -10.44 7.50 4.86
C THR A 123 -10.06 8.83 5.51
N CYS A 124 -8.76 9.13 5.64
CA CYS A 124 -8.31 10.36 6.29
C CYS A 124 -8.60 11.62 5.46
N THR A 125 -8.68 11.49 4.14
CA THR A 125 -9.06 12.59 3.23
C THR A 125 -10.56 12.67 2.97
N HIS A 126 -11.37 11.85 3.65
CA HIS A 126 -12.83 11.78 3.52
C HIS A 126 -13.35 11.42 2.13
N VAL A 127 -12.52 10.79 1.28
CA VAL A 127 -12.99 10.16 0.03
C VAL A 127 -13.90 8.98 0.35
N THR A 128 -13.60 8.27 1.43
CA THR A 128 -14.40 7.15 1.92
C THR A 128 -14.72 7.31 3.39
N ARG A 129 -15.88 6.82 3.82
CA ARG A 129 -16.31 6.91 5.22
C ARG A 129 -16.18 5.57 5.94
N CYS A 130 -15.63 5.62 7.16
CA CYS A 130 -15.62 4.50 8.07
C CYS A 130 -16.97 4.39 8.78
N ALA A 131 -17.58 3.22 8.75
CA ALA A 131 -18.78 2.88 9.52
C ALA A 131 -18.44 1.87 10.61
N HIS A 132 -19.21 1.92 11.70
CA HIS A 132 -18.99 1.04 12.84
C HIS A 132 -19.54 -0.38 12.66
N GLY A 133 -19.03 -1.34 13.44
CA GLY A 133 -19.60 -2.69 13.53
C GLY A 133 -19.26 -3.58 12.33
N GLY A 134 -18.10 -3.35 11.73
CA GLY A 134 -17.66 -3.97 10.48
C GLY A 134 -16.89 -5.28 10.62
N ILE A 135 -15.94 -5.47 9.69
CA ILE A 135 -15.05 -6.65 9.68
C ILE A 135 -14.36 -6.75 11.04
N GLN A 136 -14.28 -7.96 11.57
CA GLN A 136 -13.53 -8.24 12.79
C GLN A 136 -12.16 -8.79 12.42
N VAL A 137 -11.10 -8.25 13.00
CA VAL A 137 -9.75 -8.80 12.93
C VAL A 137 -9.30 -9.01 14.37
N ASP A 138 -8.98 -10.25 14.73
CA ASP A 138 -8.59 -10.64 16.10
C ASP A 138 -9.62 -10.18 17.16
N ASP A 139 -10.91 -10.42 16.91
CA ASP A 139 -12.06 -10.02 17.75
C ASP A 139 -12.20 -8.51 18.01
N ALA A 140 -11.43 -7.67 17.31
CA ALA A 140 -11.57 -6.22 17.31
C ALA A 140 -12.35 -5.76 16.08
N SER A 141 -13.30 -4.84 16.28
CA SER A 141 -13.97 -4.21 15.15
C SER A 141 -12.99 -3.32 14.40
N CYS A 142 -12.86 -3.59 13.10
CA CYS A 142 -12.05 -2.81 12.19
C CYS A 142 -12.83 -1.68 11.51
N GLY A 143 -14.14 -1.61 11.75
CA GLY A 143 -15.06 -0.84 10.93
C GLY A 143 -15.30 -1.46 9.56
N TYR A 144 -16.15 -0.82 8.78
CA TYR A 144 -16.48 -1.21 7.41
C TYR A 144 -16.61 0.02 6.52
N LEU A 145 -16.18 -0.08 5.26
CA LEU A 145 -16.44 0.94 4.24
C LEU A 145 -17.71 0.59 3.47
N SER A 146 -18.82 1.32 3.59
CA SER A 146 -20.09 0.97 2.91
C SER A 146 -19.91 0.58 1.42
N PRO A 147 -20.81 -0.18 0.77
CA PRO A 147 -20.58 -0.67 -0.60
C PRO A 147 -20.02 0.37 -1.59
N PRO A 148 -20.55 1.60 -1.70
CA PRO A 148 -19.95 2.63 -2.56
C PRO A 148 -18.56 3.06 -2.11
N ASP A 149 -18.32 3.22 -0.81
CA ASP A 149 -17.02 3.59 -0.24
C ASP A 149 -15.97 2.48 -0.47
N LEU A 150 -16.33 1.20 -0.30
CA LEU A 150 -15.46 0.06 -0.58
C LEU A 150 -15.05 0.04 -2.05
N ALA A 151 -16.02 0.15 -2.97
CA ALA A 151 -15.76 0.18 -4.40
C ALA A 151 -14.82 1.34 -4.79
N CYS A 152 -15.04 2.53 -4.21
CA CYS A 152 -14.17 3.68 -4.38
C CYS A 152 -12.74 3.42 -3.87
N SER A 153 -12.63 2.88 -2.66
CA SER A 153 -11.31 2.68 -2.05
C SER A 153 -10.47 1.64 -2.79
N GLU A 154 -11.09 0.54 -3.20
CA GLU A 154 -10.43 -0.57 -3.90
C GLU A 154 -9.97 -0.16 -5.31
N LEU A 155 -10.78 0.63 -6.02
CA LEU A 155 -10.39 1.20 -7.30
C LEU A 155 -9.13 2.06 -7.17
N ARG A 156 -9.11 2.95 -6.16
CA ARG A 156 -7.99 3.86 -5.90
C ARG A 156 -6.75 3.11 -5.43
N ALA A 157 -6.91 2.12 -4.56
CA ALA A 157 -5.82 1.28 -4.09
C ALA A 157 -5.17 0.49 -5.26
N ALA A 158 -5.97 -0.11 -6.14
CA ALA A 158 -5.48 -0.79 -7.34
C ALA A 158 -4.73 0.15 -8.29
N TYR A 159 -5.21 1.40 -8.42
CA TYR A 159 -4.57 2.44 -9.22
C TYR A 159 -3.19 2.83 -8.67
N TRP A 160 -3.10 3.25 -7.41
CA TRP A 160 -1.85 3.74 -6.83
C TRP A 160 -0.82 2.65 -6.58
N THR A 161 -1.26 1.41 -6.36
CA THR A 161 -0.34 0.28 -6.24
C THR A 161 0.12 -0.26 -7.59
N GLU A 162 -0.40 0.31 -8.69
CA GLU A 162 -0.06 -0.05 -10.05
C GLU A 162 -0.37 -1.54 -10.35
N ARG A 163 -1.37 -2.14 -9.67
CA ARG A 163 -1.76 -3.54 -9.91
C ARG A 163 -2.26 -3.78 -11.34
N CYS A 164 -2.81 -2.73 -11.95
CA CYS A 164 -3.32 -2.75 -13.32
C CYS A 164 -2.38 -2.13 -14.36
N ALA A 165 -1.21 -1.63 -13.95
CA ALA A 165 -0.28 -0.94 -14.85
C ALA A 165 0.36 -1.89 -15.86
N GLY A 166 0.79 -1.34 -17.00
CA GLY A 166 1.42 -2.11 -18.10
C GLY A 166 0.43 -2.84 -19.02
N ARG A 167 -0.88 -2.66 -18.80
CA ARG A 167 -1.94 -3.12 -19.69
C ARG A 167 -2.27 -2.01 -20.70
N ALA A 168 -2.88 -2.35 -21.84
CA ALA A 168 -3.45 -1.33 -22.72
C ALA A 168 -4.50 -0.50 -21.95
N GLU A 169 -4.72 0.77 -22.32
CA GLU A 169 -5.58 1.70 -21.55
C GLU A 169 -6.98 1.13 -21.25
N ARG A 170 -7.63 0.52 -22.26
CA ARG A 170 -8.94 -0.16 -22.09
C ARG A 170 -8.89 -1.35 -21.13
N ASP A 171 -7.73 -2.01 -21.02
CA ASP A 171 -7.51 -3.14 -20.14
C ASP A 171 -7.13 -2.71 -18.72
N GLU A 172 -6.46 -1.55 -18.56
CA GLU A 172 -6.23 -0.92 -17.25
C GLU A 172 -7.57 -0.48 -16.63
N ALA A 173 -8.40 0.26 -17.38
CA ALA A 173 -9.72 0.68 -16.90
C ALA A 173 -10.62 -0.52 -16.53
N ARG A 174 -10.58 -1.59 -17.34
CA ARG A 174 -11.29 -2.83 -17.05
C ARG A 174 -10.76 -3.54 -15.79
N CYS A 175 -9.44 -3.55 -15.61
CA CYS A 175 -8.79 -4.12 -14.43
C CYS A 175 -9.16 -3.34 -13.14
N LEU A 176 -9.15 -2.01 -13.17
CA LEU A 176 -9.56 -1.18 -12.03
C LEU A 176 -11.04 -1.43 -11.67
N LYS A 177 -11.91 -1.49 -12.68
CA LYS A 177 -13.32 -1.84 -12.51
C LYS A 177 -13.49 -3.24 -11.89
N TRP A 178 -12.64 -4.19 -12.29
CA TRP A 178 -12.68 -5.56 -11.75
C TRP A 178 -12.32 -5.59 -10.27
N HIS A 179 -11.32 -4.82 -9.81
CA HIS A 179 -10.96 -4.74 -8.39
C HIS A 179 -12.12 -4.24 -7.52
N ALA A 180 -12.77 -3.13 -7.92
CA ALA A 180 -13.95 -2.63 -7.22
C ALA A 180 -15.09 -3.67 -7.16
N ALA A 181 -15.35 -4.35 -8.27
CA ALA A 181 -16.40 -5.37 -8.35
C ALA A 181 -16.07 -6.65 -7.57
N TRP A 182 -14.79 -7.02 -7.49
CA TRP A 182 -14.34 -8.19 -6.74
C TRP A 182 -14.52 -7.98 -5.24
N ALA A 183 -14.10 -6.83 -4.71
CA ALA A 183 -14.23 -6.53 -3.29
C ALA A 183 -15.69 -6.48 -2.83
N LEU A 184 -16.58 -5.87 -3.61
CA LEU A 184 -18.02 -5.86 -3.35
C LEU A 184 -18.61 -7.28 -3.28
N ARG A 185 -18.25 -8.17 -4.21
CA ARG A 185 -18.72 -9.55 -4.21
C ARG A 185 -18.17 -10.36 -3.05
N ALA A 186 -16.93 -10.08 -2.63
CA ALA A 186 -16.31 -10.76 -1.52
C ALA A 186 -16.92 -10.32 -0.18
N CYS A 187 -17.14 -9.02 0.01
CA CYS A 187 -17.55 -8.47 1.30
C CYS A 187 -19.05 -8.23 1.43
N TYR A 188 -19.79 -8.18 0.33
CA TYR A 188 -21.25 -8.00 0.28
C TYR A 188 -21.91 -8.91 -0.76
N PRO A 189 -21.81 -10.25 -0.62
CA PRO A 189 -22.35 -11.17 -1.62
C PRO A 189 -23.87 -11.03 -1.84
N SER A 190 -24.60 -10.51 -0.86
CA SER A 190 -26.05 -10.31 -0.92
C SER A 190 -26.50 -8.95 -1.46
N ASP A 191 -25.59 -8.03 -1.75
CA ASP A 191 -25.96 -6.72 -2.30
C ASP A 191 -26.18 -6.81 -3.82
N GLU A 192 -27.41 -6.55 -4.27
CA GLU A 192 -27.78 -6.58 -5.69
C GLU A 192 -27.34 -5.33 -6.46
N HIS A 193 -26.88 -4.27 -5.76
CA HIS A 193 -26.52 -2.98 -6.35
C HIS A 193 -25.04 -2.88 -6.72
N HIS A 194 -24.26 -3.97 -6.72
CA HIS A 194 -22.84 -3.94 -7.09
C HIS A 194 -22.56 -3.17 -8.39
N PRO A 195 -23.32 -3.34 -9.49
CA PRO A 195 -23.06 -2.60 -10.72
C PRO A 195 -23.20 -1.08 -10.55
N ALA A 196 -24.11 -0.62 -9.68
CA ALA A 196 -24.30 0.80 -9.39
C ALA A 196 -23.13 1.36 -8.58
N HIS A 197 -22.69 0.64 -7.54
CA HIS A 197 -21.53 1.04 -6.73
C HIS A 197 -20.24 1.10 -7.56
N VAL A 198 -20.01 0.13 -8.45
CA VAL A 198 -18.86 0.14 -9.36
C VAL A 198 -18.93 1.32 -10.35
N ARG A 199 -20.11 1.65 -10.90
CA ARG A 199 -20.26 2.83 -11.76
C ARG A 199 -19.93 4.11 -11.02
N HIS A 200 -20.44 4.26 -9.80
CA HIS A 200 -20.14 5.39 -8.92
C HIS A 200 -18.64 5.51 -8.66
N ALA A 201 -17.96 4.41 -8.28
CA ALA A 201 -16.51 4.42 -8.06
C ALA A 201 -15.71 4.86 -9.29
N VAL A 202 -16.08 4.38 -10.48
CA VAL A 202 -15.38 4.79 -11.72
C VAL A 202 -15.60 6.28 -12.01
N GLN A 203 -16.82 6.80 -11.81
CA GLN A 203 -17.17 8.18 -12.11
C GLN A 203 -16.56 9.18 -11.13
N GLU A 204 -16.65 8.89 -9.84
CA GLU A 204 -16.35 9.83 -8.76
C GLU A 204 -14.97 9.63 -8.14
N CYS A 205 -14.46 8.40 -8.11
CA CYS A 205 -13.31 8.04 -7.28
C CYS A 205 -12.03 7.77 -8.08
N THR A 206 -12.08 7.77 -9.41
CA THR A 206 -10.89 7.61 -10.26
C THR A 206 -9.91 8.76 -10.01
N PRO A 207 -8.65 8.51 -9.60
CA PRO A 207 -7.68 9.57 -9.33
C PRO A 207 -7.46 10.51 -10.51
N ARG A 208 -7.38 11.82 -10.25
CA ARG A 208 -7.18 12.89 -11.25
C ARG A 208 -6.20 13.94 -10.73
N GLY A 209 -5.54 14.69 -11.63
CA GLY A 209 -4.62 15.77 -11.25
C GLY A 209 -3.49 15.30 -10.32
N ALA A 210 -3.20 16.05 -9.26
CA ALA A 210 -2.16 15.69 -8.29
C ALA A 210 -2.39 14.30 -7.64
N ASP A 211 -3.66 13.91 -7.45
CA ASP A 211 -4.04 12.64 -6.87
C ASP A 211 -3.70 11.44 -7.79
N ALA A 212 -3.75 11.63 -9.11
CA ALA A 212 -3.34 10.64 -10.10
C ALA A 212 -1.83 10.37 -10.08
N ASN A 213 -1.04 11.37 -9.69
CA ASN A 213 0.42 11.29 -9.66
C ASN A 213 0.97 10.90 -8.27
N LEU A 214 0.09 10.62 -7.31
CA LEU A 214 0.47 10.41 -5.92
C LEU A 214 1.60 9.37 -5.75
N THR A 215 1.55 8.25 -6.47
CA THR A 215 2.55 7.17 -6.37
C THR A 215 3.32 6.89 -7.65
N ARG A 216 2.89 7.50 -8.76
CA ARG A 216 3.55 7.42 -10.06
C ARG A 216 4.64 8.48 -10.06
N GLY A 217 5.92 8.07 -10.08
CA GLY A 217 7.08 8.92 -9.83
C GLY A 217 7.28 10.11 -10.78
N GLY A 218 6.40 11.10 -10.72
CA GLY A 218 6.58 12.46 -11.23
C GLY A 218 7.32 13.28 -10.19
N GLY A 219 8.39 13.93 -10.62
CA GLY A 219 9.30 14.69 -9.78
C GLY A 219 8.66 15.92 -9.15
N ASP A 220 9.41 16.47 -8.20
CA ASP A 220 9.20 17.76 -7.58
C ASP A 220 9.26 18.92 -8.60
N ASP A 221 8.28 19.03 -9.49
CA ASP A 221 8.01 20.23 -10.30
C ASP A 221 6.86 21.03 -9.68
N GLU A 222 6.99 21.34 -8.39
CA GLU A 222 6.26 22.42 -7.72
C GLU A 222 7.25 23.57 -7.42
N GLN A 223 7.90 24.07 -8.48
CA GLN A 223 8.66 25.32 -8.48
C GLN A 223 8.09 26.29 -9.52
N GLU A 224 6.82 26.68 -9.40
CA GLU A 224 6.37 27.93 -10.01
C GLU A 224 5.16 28.54 -9.29
N ALA A 225 5.38 29.00 -8.06
CA ALA A 225 4.53 30.03 -7.43
C ALA A 225 5.26 30.72 -6.28
N VAL A 226 6.52 31.14 -6.49
CA VAL A 226 7.16 32.14 -5.60
C VAL A 226 7.27 33.42 -6.41
N GLY A 227 6.44 34.39 -6.04
CA GLY A 227 6.37 35.70 -6.68
C GLY A 227 7.73 36.40 -6.73
N ARG A 228 8.06 36.94 -7.91
CA ARG A 228 9.17 37.89 -8.05
C ARG A 228 8.71 39.26 -7.55
N PRO A 229 9.47 39.93 -6.67
CA PRO A 229 9.18 41.30 -6.30
C PRO A 229 9.69 42.28 -7.38
N GLY A 230 8.84 43.23 -7.73
CA GLY A 230 9.18 44.61 -8.12
C GLY A 230 10.09 44.82 -9.33
N GLU A 231 9.48 45.06 -10.49
CA GLU A 231 10.03 46.01 -11.47
C GLU A 231 9.09 47.21 -11.53
N ALA A 232 9.53 48.32 -10.93
CA ALA A 232 8.89 49.61 -11.05
C ALA A 232 9.10 50.12 -12.48
N THR A 233 8.02 50.26 -13.23
CA THR A 233 8.05 50.97 -14.52
C THR A 233 7.95 52.47 -14.26
N ALA A 234 9.06 53.16 -14.50
CA ALA A 234 9.08 54.61 -14.65
C ALA A 234 8.44 54.98 -15.99
N ALA A 235 7.17 55.37 -15.97
CA ALA A 235 6.52 56.14 -17.04
C ALA A 235 5.19 56.72 -16.55
N ASP A 236 5.21 57.93 -16.00
CA ASP A 236 4.34 59.03 -16.43
C ASP A 236 4.49 60.23 -15.49
N ALA A 237 5.47 61.08 -15.81
CA ALA A 237 5.51 62.45 -15.36
C ALA A 237 5.32 63.34 -16.59
N LYS A 238 4.07 63.61 -16.98
CA LYS A 238 3.66 64.84 -17.71
C LYS A 238 2.13 64.93 -17.92
N ARG A 239 1.48 65.73 -17.08
CA ARG A 239 0.36 66.65 -17.40
C ARG A 239 0.21 67.54 -16.16
N VAL A 240 0.60 68.82 -16.22
CA VAL A 240 -0.24 69.99 -16.57
C VAL A 240 -1.56 69.96 -15.83
#